data_AF-A0A2N2G5U3-F1
#
_entry.id   AF-A0A2N2G5U3-F1
#
_cell.length_a   1.000
_cell.length_b   1.000
_cell.length_c   1.000
_cell.angle_alpha   90.00
_cell.angle_beta   90.00
_cell.angle_gamma   90.00
#
_symmetry.space_group_name_H-M   'P 1'
#
loop_
_entity.id
_entity.type
_entity.pdbx_description
1 polymer ?
#
loop_
_entity_poly.entity_id
_entity_poly.type
_entity_poly.pdbx_seq_one_letter_code
_entity_poly.pdbx_strand_id
1 'polypeptide(L)'
;MQPQPLVIEYRFRLQDNSEELFTIRLDPQTLETMPEPKAEPLPHWTELSFSQCASCPLTQASSPHCPAAVNIAPIVRRGEKLLSFDVLDLQVTTAERVISQKTTAQRALCSLMGLVIAGSGCPHTALFKPMARFHLPLANEEETIFRATAT
;
A
#
# COMPACT_ATOMS: atom_id res chain seq x y z
N MET A 1 -6.05 2.48 -27.52
CA MET A 1 -5.33 3.30 -26.52
C MET A 1 -5.21 2.45 -25.27
N GLN A 2 -3.99 2.14 -24.81
CA GLN A 2 -3.84 1.38 -23.55
C GLN A 2 -4.32 2.26 -22.39
N PRO A 3 -5.08 1.73 -21.42
CA PRO A 3 -5.60 2.52 -20.32
C PRO A 3 -4.45 2.97 -19.42
N GLN A 4 -4.47 4.23 -18.98
CA GLN A 4 -3.42 4.78 -18.11
C GLN A 4 -3.55 4.23 -16.69
N PRO A 5 -2.42 3.99 -15.99
CA PRO A 5 -2.42 3.56 -14.59
C PRO A 5 -3.13 4.57 -13.69
N LEU A 6 -3.81 4.07 -12.66
CA LEU A 6 -4.28 4.91 -11.56
C LEU A 6 -3.08 5.22 -10.66
N VAL A 7 -2.74 6.49 -10.51
CA VAL A 7 -1.57 6.93 -9.74
C VAL A 7 -2.02 7.56 -8.42
N ILE A 8 -1.44 7.09 -7.33
CA ILE A 8 -1.62 7.65 -5.98
C ILE A 8 -0.22 7.92 -5.41
N GLU A 9 0.04 9.17 -5.05
CA GLU A 9 1.34 9.60 -4.52
C GLU A 9 1.22 9.94 -3.04
N TYR A 10 2.11 9.39 -2.23
CA TYR A 10 2.25 9.64 -0.80
C TYR A 10 3.57 10.36 -0.55
N ARG A 11 3.51 11.64 -0.18
CA ARG A 11 4.68 12.44 0.18
C ARG A 11 4.72 12.63 1.69
N PHE A 12 5.79 12.13 2.29
CA PHE A 12 6.07 12.25 3.71
C PHE A 12 7.11 13.34 3.85
N ARG A 13 6.80 14.45 4.53
CA ARG A 13 7.76 15.50 4.84
C ARG A 13 8.06 15.50 6.33
N LEU A 14 9.29 15.17 6.69
CA LEU A 14 9.76 15.12 8.06
C LEU A 14 10.13 16.51 8.60
N GLN A 15 10.34 16.61 9.91
CA GLN A 15 10.67 17.88 10.58
C GLN A 15 12.02 18.46 10.16
N ASP A 16 12.96 17.61 9.74
CA ASP A 16 14.26 18.01 9.18
C ASP A 16 14.18 18.43 7.70
N ASN A 17 12.97 18.51 7.14
CA ASN A 17 12.66 18.74 5.73
C ASN A 17 13.12 17.62 4.76
N SER A 18 13.56 16.47 5.27
CA SER A 18 13.70 15.29 4.42
C SER A 18 12.33 14.85 3.91
N GLU A 19 12.31 14.34 2.68
CA GLU A 19 11.09 13.89 2.02
C GLU A 19 11.22 12.44 1.54
N GLU A 20 10.17 11.65 1.77
CA GLU A 20 10.01 10.31 1.22
C GLU A 20 8.74 10.27 0.35
N LEU A 21 8.91 9.95 -0.94
CA LEU A 21 7.82 9.87 -1.91
C LEU A 21 7.52 8.42 -2.30
N PHE A 22 6.31 7.94 -2.01
CA PHE A 22 5.82 6.64 -2.45
C PHE A 22 4.82 6.83 -3.59
N THR A 23 5.13 6.30 -4.77
CA THR A 23 4.25 6.37 -5.94
C THR A 23 3.64 5.01 -6.19
N ILE A 24 2.35 4.85 -5.88
CA ILE A 24 1.60 3.63 -6.10
C ILE A 24 0.89 3.73 -7.45
N ARG A 25 1.09 2.72 -8.30
CA ARG A 25 0.45 2.61 -9.61
C ARG A 25 -0.42 1.38 -9.61
N LEU A 26 -1.72 1.54 -9.86
CA LEU A 26 -2.65 0.42 -9.98
C LEU A 26 -3.03 0.23 -11.45
N ASP A 27 -3.12 -1.03 -11.85
CA ASP A 27 -3.73 -1.38 -13.13
C ASP A 27 -5.22 -0.96 -13.11
N PRO A 28 -5.69 -0.20 -14.11
CA PRO A 28 -7.05 0.35 -14.09
C PRO A 28 -8.16 -0.70 -14.28
N GLN A 29 -7.81 -1.93 -14.70
CA GLN A 29 -8.75 -3.03 -14.89
C GLN A 29 -8.71 -4.02 -13.72
N THR A 30 -7.52 -4.44 -13.30
CA THR A 30 -7.38 -5.46 -12.24
C THR A 30 -7.30 -4.85 -10.84
N LEU A 31 -7.00 -3.55 -10.75
CA LEU A 31 -6.71 -2.80 -9.51
C LEU A 31 -5.51 -3.35 -8.73
N GLU A 32 -4.67 -4.14 -9.38
CA GLU A 32 -3.45 -4.66 -8.78
C GLU A 32 -2.31 -3.67 -8.92
N THR A 33 -1.45 -3.63 -7.92
CA THR A 33 -0.27 -2.78 -7.92
C THR A 33 0.67 -3.24 -9.02
N MET A 34 0.98 -2.31 -9.91
CA MET A 34 1.91 -2.54 -10.99
C MET A 34 3.34 -2.57 -10.44
N PRO A 35 4.20 -3.47 -10.91
CA PRO A 35 5.58 -3.55 -10.48
C PRO A 35 6.31 -2.21 -10.61
N GLU A 36 7.21 -1.93 -9.68
CA GLU A 36 8.15 -0.82 -9.86
C GLU A 36 9.10 -1.09 -11.03
N PRO A 37 9.55 -0.06 -11.76
CA PRO A 37 10.42 -0.26 -12.93
C PRO A 37 11.79 -0.84 -12.58
N LYS A 38 12.23 -0.66 -11.32
CA LYS A 38 13.48 -1.19 -10.77
C LYS A 38 13.16 -2.11 -9.61
N ALA A 39 12.93 -3.38 -9.89
CA ALA A 39 12.71 -4.38 -8.85
C ALA A 39 14.04 -4.63 -8.10
N GLU A 40 14.09 -4.23 -6.84
CA GLU A 40 15.16 -4.65 -5.93
C GLU A 40 14.96 -6.13 -5.51
N PRO A 41 16.03 -6.83 -5.06
CA PRO A 41 15.88 -8.19 -4.58
C PRO A 41 14.84 -8.30 -3.47
N LEU A 42 13.95 -9.28 -3.60
CA LEU A 42 12.92 -9.56 -2.60
C LEU A 42 13.60 -10.15 -1.34
N PRO A 43 13.28 -9.62 -0.14
CA PRO A 43 13.85 -10.17 1.08
C PRO A 43 13.22 -11.53 1.41
N HIS A 44 13.97 -12.39 2.11
CA HIS A 44 13.55 -13.78 2.42
C HIS A 44 12.18 -13.87 3.10
N TRP A 45 11.80 -12.87 3.91
CA TRP A 45 10.52 -12.86 4.61
C TRP A 45 9.31 -12.70 3.68
N THR A 46 9.52 -12.39 2.39
CA THR A 46 8.46 -12.36 1.38
C THR A 46 8.15 -13.74 0.80
N GLU A 47 9.00 -14.75 1.02
CA GLU A 47 8.72 -16.12 0.59
C GLU A 47 7.40 -16.60 1.19
N LEU A 48 6.60 -17.33 0.41
CA LEU A 48 5.30 -17.81 0.88
C LEU A 48 5.43 -18.75 2.08
N SER A 49 6.54 -19.51 2.17
CA SER A 49 6.88 -20.35 3.33
C SER A 49 7.02 -19.56 4.63
N PHE A 50 7.43 -18.30 4.53
CA PHE A 50 7.78 -17.50 5.68
C PHE A 50 6.50 -16.91 6.29
N SER A 51 6.08 -17.46 7.43
CA SER A 51 4.88 -17.02 8.16
C SER A 51 3.60 -17.06 7.31
N GLN A 52 3.40 -18.15 6.56
CA GLN A 52 2.19 -18.36 5.75
C GLN A 52 0.92 -18.29 6.62
N CYS A 53 -0.11 -17.61 6.12
CA CYS A 53 -1.41 -17.60 6.78
C CYS A 53 -1.99 -19.02 6.86
N ALA A 54 -2.63 -19.38 7.98
CA ALA A 54 -3.19 -20.72 8.19
C ALA A 54 -4.16 -21.18 7.08
N SER A 55 -4.92 -20.25 6.51
CA SER A 55 -5.89 -20.51 5.43
C SER A 55 -5.45 -19.92 4.08
N CYS A 56 -4.14 -19.80 3.82
CA CYS A 56 -3.65 -19.26 2.55
C CYS A 56 -4.02 -20.19 1.37
N PRO A 57 -4.71 -19.70 0.33
CA PRO A 57 -5.08 -20.52 -0.83
C PRO A 57 -3.93 -20.71 -1.83
N LEU A 58 -2.81 -19.99 -1.66
CA LEU A 58 -1.66 -20.06 -2.54
C LEU A 58 -0.72 -21.18 -2.11
N THR A 59 -0.01 -21.75 -3.09
CA THR A 59 1.04 -22.76 -2.87
C THR A 59 2.38 -22.20 -3.32
N GLN A 60 3.50 -22.72 -2.78
CA GLN A 60 4.83 -22.29 -3.20
C GLN A 60 5.09 -22.54 -4.69
N ALA A 61 4.46 -23.57 -5.26
CA ALA A 61 4.57 -23.89 -6.68
C ALA A 61 3.87 -22.84 -7.56
N SER A 62 2.72 -22.32 -7.13
CA SER A 62 1.95 -21.32 -7.88
C SER A 62 2.38 -19.87 -7.59
N SER A 63 2.84 -19.59 -6.37
CA SER A 63 3.29 -18.28 -5.90
C SER A 63 4.42 -18.47 -4.90
N PRO A 64 5.70 -18.46 -5.33
CA PRO A 64 6.84 -18.64 -4.43
C PRO A 64 6.94 -17.57 -3.34
N HIS A 65 6.41 -16.38 -3.61
CA HIS A 65 6.34 -15.27 -2.66
C HIS A 65 4.89 -14.93 -2.33
N CYS A 66 4.66 -14.40 -1.12
CA CYS A 66 3.38 -13.84 -0.73
C CYS A 66 3.16 -12.48 -1.43
N PRO A 67 2.08 -12.30 -2.23
CA PRO A 67 1.84 -11.07 -2.97
C PRO A 67 1.72 -9.84 -2.05
N ALA A 68 1.08 -9.98 -0.88
CA ALA A 68 1.00 -8.91 0.10
C ALA A 68 2.38 -8.54 0.66
N ALA A 69 3.20 -9.54 0.99
CA ALA A 69 4.54 -9.31 1.53
C ALA A 69 5.46 -8.61 0.51
N VAL A 70 5.40 -9.02 -0.76
CA VAL A 70 6.14 -8.38 -1.87
C VAL A 70 5.79 -6.89 -1.97
N ASN A 71 4.50 -6.55 -1.88
CA ASN A 71 4.05 -5.15 -1.97
C ASN A 71 4.40 -4.31 -0.72
N ILE A 72 4.57 -4.94 0.43
CA ILE A 72 4.99 -4.28 1.67
C ILE A 72 6.52 -4.05 1.70
N ALA A 73 7.31 -4.88 1.01
CA ALA A 73 8.78 -4.85 1.10
C ALA A 73 9.43 -3.50 0.78
N PRO A 74 8.99 -2.75 -0.26
CA PRO A 74 9.50 -1.41 -0.52
C PRO A 74 9.19 -0.42 0.61
N ILE A 75 8.02 -0.54 1.24
CA ILE A 75 7.60 0.32 2.35
C ILE A 75 8.49 0.07 3.56
N VAL A 76 8.72 -1.20 3.92
CA VAL A 76 9.57 -1.56 5.06
C VAL A 76 10.99 -1.03 4.86
N ARG A 77 11.60 -1.31 3.70
CA ARG A 77 12.97 -0.89 3.37
C ARG A 77 13.18 0.61 3.48
N ARG A 78 12.21 1.39 3.00
CA ARG A 78 12.29 2.86 3.02
C ARG A 78 11.87 3.43 4.38
N GLY A 79 10.99 2.74 5.09
CA GLY A 79 10.53 3.08 6.42
C GLY A 79 11.56 2.85 7.53
N GLU A 80 12.65 2.11 7.29
CA GLU A 80 13.72 1.87 8.27
C GLU A 80 14.34 3.16 8.84
N LYS A 81 14.25 4.27 8.11
CA LYS A 81 14.76 5.57 8.54
C LYS A 81 13.77 6.37 9.40
N LEU A 82 12.53 5.90 9.55
CA LEU A 82 11.46 6.60 10.25
C LEU A 82 11.26 6.00 11.64
N LEU A 83 11.17 6.83 12.68
CA LEU A 83 10.63 6.40 13.96
C LEU A 83 9.11 6.47 13.89
N SER A 84 8.42 5.46 14.41
CA SER A 84 6.95 5.33 14.30
C SER A 84 6.19 6.54 14.84
N PHE A 85 6.73 7.18 15.88
CA PHE A 85 6.17 8.35 16.54
C PHE A 85 6.62 9.69 15.93
N ASP A 86 7.48 9.70 14.91
CA ASP A 86 7.88 10.93 14.24
C ASP A 86 6.66 11.64 13.68
N VAL A 87 6.55 12.93 13.97
CA VAL A 87 5.51 13.78 13.42
C VAL A 87 5.96 14.26 12.05
N LEU A 88 5.12 14.07 11.04
CA LEU A 88 5.39 14.46 9.66
C LEU A 88 4.18 15.20 9.07
N ASP A 89 4.45 15.97 8.02
CA ASP A 89 3.42 16.53 7.16
C ASP A 89 3.20 15.55 6.00
N LEU A 90 2.04 14.89 5.98
CA LEU A 90 1.64 13.96 4.93
C LEU A 90 0.85 14.71 3.86
N GLN A 91 1.21 14.50 2.60
CA GLN A 91 0.38 14.85 1.45
C GLN A 91 0.12 13.60 0.61
N VAL A 92 -1.16 13.35 0.30
CA VAL A 92 -1.57 12.30 -0.63
C VAL A 92 -2.25 12.91 -1.83
N THR A 93 -1.75 12.60 -3.02
CA THR A 93 -2.26 13.10 -4.31
C THR A 93 -2.87 11.93 -5.10
N THR A 94 -4.14 12.07 -5.46
CA THR A 94 -4.83 11.19 -6.43
C THR A 94 -5.25 12.01 -7.65
N ALA A 95 -5.86 11.38 -8.66
CA ALA A 95 -6.42 12.10 -9.80
C ALA A 95 -7.54 13.08 -9.41
N GLU A 96 -8.30 12.75 -8.35
CA GLU A 96 -9.48 13.49 -7.94
C GLU A 96 -9.20 14.57 -6.89
N ARG A 97 -8.15 14.41 -6.05
CA ARG A 97 -7.91 15.31 -4.92
C ARG A 97 -6.49 15.26 -4.37
N VAL A 98 -6.14 16.30 -3.63
CA VAL A 98 -4.97 16.35 -2.74
C VAL A 98 -5.46 16.42 -1.29
N ILE A 99 -4.96 15.55 -0.44
CA ILE A 99 -5.25 15.52 1.00
C ILE A 99 -3.94 15.78 1.75
N SER A 100 -3.95 16.74 2.67
CA SER A 100 -2.79 17.04 3.52
C SER A 100 -3.16 16.99 4.99
N GLN A 101 -2.32 16.35 5.80
CA GLN A 101 -2.53 16.24 7.25
C GLN A 101 -1.20 16.12 7.99
N LYS A 102 -1.05 16.86 9.10
CA LYS A 102 0.02 16.62 10.08
C LYS A 102 -0.34 15.39 10.90
N THR A 103 0.51 14.37 10.88
CA THR A 103 0.25 13.07 11.52
C THR A 103 1.55 12.39 11.94
N THR A 104 1.47 11.15 12.44
CA THR A 104 2.67 10.35 12.76
C THR A 104 3.09 9.46 11.60
N ALA A 105 4.38 9.13 11.53
CA ALA A 105 4.91 8.17 10.56
C ALA A 105 4.13 6.85 10.59
N GLN A 106 3.81 6.33 11.77
CA GLN A 106 3.00 5.11 11.92
C GLN A 106 1.62 5.25 11.24
N ARG A 107 0.88 6.34 11.48
CA ARG A 107 -0.45 6.54 10.88
C ARG A 107 -0.37 6.68 9.37
N ALA A 108 0.63 7.40 8.86
CA ALA A 108 0.89 7.55 7.43
C ALA A 108 1.25 6.21 6.77
N LEU A 109 2.14 5.43 7.38
CA LEU A 109 2.54 4.10 6.91
C LEU A 109 1.38 3.11 6.94
N CYS A 110 0.57 3.08 8.00
CA CYS A 110 -0.62 2.22 8.07
C CYS A 110 -1.62 2.53 6.94
N SER A 111 -1.83 3.83 6.66
CA SER A 111 -2.69 4.30 5.56
C SER A 111 -2.16 3.86 4.18
N LEU A 112 -0.85 3.97 3.96
CA LEU A 112 -0.19 3.48 2.74
C LEU A 112 -0.25 1.95 2.63
N MET A 113 -0.01 1.22 3.72
CA MET A 113 -0.07 -0.24 3.77
C MET A 113 -1.46 -0.76 3.40
N GLY A 114 -2.54 -0.13 3.90
CA GLY A 114 -3.90 -0.50 3.53
C GLY A 114 -4.15 -0.47 2.02
N LEU A 115 -3.61 0.55 1.33
CA LEU A 115 -3.68 0.68 -0.13
C LEU A 115 -2.93 -0.45 -0.84
N VAL A 116 -1.66 -0.66 -0.52
CA VAL A 116 -0.83 -1.64 -1.24
C VAL A 116 -1.25 -3.08 -0.95
N ILE A 117 -1.78 -3.36 0.24
CA ILE A 117 -2.30 -4.68 0.59
C ILE A 117 -3.58 -4.98 -0.20
N ALA A 118 -4.49 -4.00 -0.33
CA ALA A 118 -5.69 -4.13 -1.14
C ALA A 118 -5.39 -4.33 -2.64
N GLY A 119 -4.34 -3.67 -3.15
CA GLY A 119 -3.84 -3.83 -4.52
C GLY A 119 -2.87 -5.00 -4.72
N SER A 120 -2.53 -5.78 -3.70
CA SER A 120 -1.38 -6.69 -3.78
C SER A 120 -1.55 -7.90 -4.70
N GLY A 121 -2.78 -8.26 -5.05
CA GLY A 121 -3.10 -9.54 -5.70
C GLY A 121 -3.27 -10.72 -4.72
N CYS A 122 -3.22 -10.48 -3.40
CA CYS A 122 -3.54 -11.50 -2.40
C CYS A 122 -5.05 -11.85 -2.44
N PRO A 123 -5.44 -13.13 -2.56
CA PRO A 123 -6.84 -13.53 -2.59
C PRO A 123 -7.63 -13.12 -1.34
N HIS A 124 -6.99 -13.10 -0.17
CA HIS A 124 -7.62 -12.71 1.10
C HIS A 124 -7.99 -11.23 1.16
N THR A 125 -7.28 -10.37 0.43
CA THR A 125 -7.51 -8.93 0.44
C THR A 125 -8.13 -8.40 -0.85
N ALA A 126 -8.44 -9.29 -1.80
CA ALA A 126 -9.06 -8.94 -3.08
C ALA A 126 -10.42 -8.24 -2.92
N LEU A 127 -11.17 -8.54 -1.86
CA LEU A 127 -12.43 -7.86 -1.53
C LEU A 127 -12.24 -6.34 -1.31
N PHE A 128 -11.03 -5.90 -0.93
CA PHE A 128 -10.73 -4.50 -0.67
C PHE A 128 -10.28 -3.73 -1.92
N LYS A 129 -10.24 -4.34 -3.11
CA LYS A 129 -9.90 -3.65 -4.37
C LYS A 129 -10.74 -2.37 -4.62
N PRO A 130 -12.06 -2.33 -4.35
CA PRO A 130 -12.84 -1.09 -4.43
C PRO A 130 -12.30 0.01 -3.50
N MET A 131 -11.81 -0.35 -2.32
CA MET A 131 -11.21 0.61 -1.38
C MET A 131 -9.89 1.16 -1.91
N ALA A 132 -9.10 0.37 -2.65
CA ALA A 132 -7.91 0.86 -3.35
C ALA A 132 -8.26 1.80 -4.53
N ARG A 133 -9.31 1.48 -5.30
CA ARG A 133 -9.80 2.33 -6.40
C ARG A 133 -10.30 3.69 -5.91
N PHE A 134 -10.99 3.70 -4.79
CA PHE A 134 -11.59 4.90 -4.18
C PHE A 134 -10.85 5.31 -2.92
N HIS A 135 -9.52 5.17 -2.92
CA HIS A 135 -8.69 5.29 -1.73
C HIS A 135 -8.99 6.55 -0.91
N LEU A 136 -9.24 6.34 0.38
CA LEU A 136 -9.40 7.39 1.37
C LEU A 136 -8.22 7.30 2.35
N PRO A 137 -7.20 8.15 2.19
CA PRO A 137 -6.06 8.18 3.11
C PRO A 137 -6.51 8.50 4.53
N LEU A 138 -5.91 7.82 5.51
CA LEU A 138 -6.12 8.05 6.94
C LEU A 138 -7.58 7.84 7.39
N ALA A 139 -8.34 7.03 6.67
CA ALA A 139 -9.70 6.65 7.04
C ALA A 139 -9.75 6.12 8.47
N ASN A 140 -10.70 6.61 9.25
CA ASN A 140 -11.00 6.08 10.56
C ASN A 140 -11.80 4.76 10.45
N GLU A 141 -12.10 4.15 11.59
CA GLU A 141 -12.81 2.87 11.66
C GLU A 141 -14.25 2.98 11.10
N GLU A 142 -15.00 4.01 11.46
CA GLU A 142 -16.37 4.23 10.97
C GLU A 142 -16.40 4.42 9.45
N GLU A 143 -15.49 5.24 8.91
CA GLU A 143 -15.33 5.45 7.46
C GLU A 143 -14.95 4.13 6.75
N THR A 144 -14.09 3.33 7.37
CA THR A 144 -13.66 2.04 6.82
C THR A 144 -14.81 1.05 6.79
N ILE A 145 -15.55 0.90 7.90
CA ILE A 145 -16.72 0.02 7.99
C ILE A 145 -17.76 0.45 6.97
N PHE A 146 -18.16 1.73 6.98
CA PHE A 146 -19.17 2.23 6.05
C PHE A 146 -18.79 1.95 4.60
N ARG A 147 -17.55 2.23 4.19
CA ARG A 147 -17.08 2.00 2.82
C ARG A 147 -16.91 0.52 2.46
N ALA A 148 -16.62 -0.34 3.43
CA ALA A 148 -16.50 -1.78 3.21
C ALA A 148 -17.85 -2.48 3.11
N THR A 149 -18.90 -1.93 3.75
CA THR A 149 -20.23 -2.55 3.80
C THR A 149 -21.27 -1.88 2.91
N ALA A 150 -21.05 -0.64 2.48
CA ALA A 150 -21.96 0.06 1.58
C ALA A 150 -21.91 -0.56 0.18
N THR A 151 -22.93 -1.37 -0.11
CA THR A 151 -23.26 -1.91 -1.45
C THR A 151 -24.16 -0.96 -2.22
#